data_AF-A0A7H9BJX1-F1
#
_entry.id   AF-A0A7H9BJX1-F1
#
_cell.length_a   1.000
_cell.length_b   1.000
_cell.length_c   1.000
_cell.angle_alpha   90.00
_cell.angle_beta   90.00
_cell.angle_gamma   90.00
#
_symmetry.space_group_name_H-M   'P 1'
#
loop_
_entity.id
_entity.type
_entity.pdbx_description
1 polymer ?
#
loop_
_entity_poly.entity_id
_entity_poly.type
_entity_poly.pdbx_seq_one_letter_code
_entity_poly.pdbx_strand_id
1 'polypeptide(L)'
;MKLGFFFGAGAEIGYGLPSGGKFAIDLFRQDPSRYKLELRAQLRAIDSTTPYATFWLPPRYVDNSIYAFGRNEFTSIIESSIEYKRDEIIRRLNNFDQECDKAIRDLGIDRVRLGEVFHALTGVEIGERRYQHAIRLNEMLARDVQLFGSEHYSAMLDIIKLAANCDDLKRYVTAFLQLLVGAHGQDLVQRLNQELFEAAPDDLPIFDDVTGMFRLEFNRVGSTALELLLEENRRFDLSENADANQLFCAIAQQVLENIFTTVLDYQQLIDSHFRYLFSPSTEWAKFTRMVIFLKIARHYINSQAPDAANLPDHGYYHDLAALADGVEISAVGTANYNSILAQVFAGLGVALPEVIHLNGSVNDYYNPYKNTVVTVDRPEDVDTSQIHVPFILTQSGLKPLTSVAMSRRYVKLFDTFADSDAIVAIGFGFHKDDSHINGLFRELLEVNGRRLFVISVASEGSAEDQKRRLRNKLRISHAASQLLTVIPVDPQSRQVDGQLWMDRVLAELNPEGQQ
;
A
#
# COMPACT_ATOMS: atom_id res chain seq x y z
N MET A 1 -26.14 16.60 17.68
CA MET A 1 -25.26 15.41 17.80
C MET A 1 -23.91 15.76 17.20
N LYS A 2 -22.81 15.39 17.83
CA LYS A 2 -21.45 15.78 17.46
C LYS A 2 -20.64 14.55 17.04
N LEU A 3 -20.25 14.47 15.77
CA LEU A 3 -19.56 13.32 15.17
C LEU A 3 -18.17 13.68 14.70
N GLY A 4 -17.18 12.85 15.05
CA GLY A 4 -15.83 12.91 14.50
C GLY A 4 -15.68 11.96 13.31
N PHE A 5 -15.00 12.38 12.25
CA PHE A 5 -14.80 11.55 11.06
C PHE A 5 -13.32 11.28 10.80
N PHE A 6 -13.00 10.03 10.44
CA PHE A 6 -11.65 9.64 10.06
C PHE A 6 -11.61 8.93 8.71
N PHE A 7 -10.79 9.42 7.80
CA PHE A 7 -10.68 8.88 6.44
C PHE A 7 -9.35 8.16 6.19
N GLY A 8 -9.44 6.99 5.56
CA GLY A 8 -8.31 6.26 5.00
C GLY A 8 -8.40 6.15 3.47
N ALA A 9 -7.38 5.53 2.86
CA ALA A 9 -7.24 5.48 1.41
C ALA A 9 -8.42 4.78 0.70
N GLY A 10 -9.10 3.86 1.38
CA GLY A 10 -10.28 3.18 0.84
C GLY A 10 -11.45 4.13 0.53
N ALA A 11 -11.50 5.29 1.18
CA ALA A 11 -12.54 6.30 0.92
C ALA A 11 -12.33 7.03 -0.42
N GLU A 12 -11.11 7.00 -0.96
CA GLU A 12 -10.72 7.76 -2.15
C GLU A 12 -10.62 6.92 -3.43
N ILE A 13 -10.78 5.60 -3.32
CA ILE A 13 -10.79 4.70 -4.49
C ILE A 13 -11.90 5.09 -5.47
N GLY A 14 -13.08 5.45 -4.96
CA GLY A 14 -14.20 5.93 -5.78
C GLY A 14 -13.94 7.27 -6.48
N TYR A 15 -12.91 8.01 -6.06
CA TYR A 15 -12.47 9.26 -6.68
C TYR A 15 -11.34 9.04 -7.70
N GLY A 16 -11.04 7.79 -8.05
CA GLY A 16 -10.05 7.44 -9.07
C GLY A 16 -8.61 7.32 -8.55
N LEU A 17 -8.39 7.44 -7.23
CA LEU A 17 -7.04 7.23 -6.67
C LEU A 17 -6.64 5.75 -6.66
N PRO A 18 -5.35 5.44 -6.89
CA PRO A 18 -4.85 4.07 -6.88
C PRO A 18 -4.88 3.47 -5.46
N SER A 19 -4.95 2.15 -5.40
CA SER A 19 -4.65 1.43 -4.15
C SER A 19 -3.19 1.64 -3.73
N GLY A 20 -2.89 1.49 -2.43
CA GLY A 20 -1.52 1.66 -1.91
C GLY A 20 -0.47 0.75 -2.59
N GLY A 21 -0.89 -0.42 -3.05
CA GLY A 21 -0.07 -1.35 -3.83
C GLY A 21 0.28 -0.87 -5.23
N LYS A 22 -0.73 -0.40 -5.96
CA LYS A 22 -0.54 0.15 -7.31
C LYS A 22 0.31 1.42 -7.25
N PHE A 23 0.04 2.25 -6.25
CA PHE A 23 0.86 3.40 -5.91
C PHE A 23 2.35 3.04 -5.74
N ALA A 24 2.66 1.96 -5.00
CA ALA A 24 4.04 1.53 -4.77
C ALA A 24 4.76 1.16 -6.09
N ILE A 25 4.10 0.34 -6.93
CA ILE A 25 4.64 -0.07 -8.24
C ILE A 25 4.91 1.15 -9.11
N ASP A 26 3.91 2.03 -9.25
CA ASP A 26 4.00 3.18 -10.14
C ASP A 26 5.04 4.19 -9.65
N LEU A 27 5.22 4.32 -8.33
CA LEU A 27 6.25 5.15 -7.73
C LEU A 27 7.67 4.68 -8.10
N PHE A 28 7.90 3.36 -8.10
CA PHE A 28 9.19 2.79 -8.46
C PHE A 28 9.50 2.86 -9.96
N ARG A 29 8.48 3.00 -10.80
CA ARG A 29 8.63 3.19 -12.26
C ARG A 29 8.96 4.64 -12.66
N GLN A 30 8.92 5.60 -11.72
CA GLN A 30 9.16 7.00 -12.04
C GLN A 30 10.63 7.29 -12.38
N ASP A 31 10.88 8.13 -13.39
CA ASP A 31 12.22 8.60 -13.72
C ASP A 31 12.71 9.66 -12.71
N PRO A 32 13.80 9.42 -11.97
CA PRO A 32 14.33 10.37 -10.99
C PRO A 32 15.08 11.55 -11.62
N SER A 33 15.36 11.54 -12.93
CA SER A 33 16.31 12.47 -13.57
C SER A 33 15.93 13.94 -13.39
N ARG A 34 14.66 14.28 -13.57
CA ARG A 34 14.14 15.65 -13.34
C ARG A 34 14.39 16.11 -11.90
N TYR A 35 14.09 15.27 -10.93
CA TYR A 35 14.22 15.61 -9.50
C TYR A 35 15.69 15.77 -9.08
N LYS A 36 16.61 15.03 -9.72
CA LYS A 36 18.05 15.22 -9.50
C LYS A 36 18.52 16.60 -9.96
N LEU A 37 18.00 17.08 -11.09
CA LEU A 37 18.30 18.43 -11.59
C LEU A 37 17.71 19.51 -10.67
N GLU A 38 16.47 19.34 -10.22
CA GLU A 38 15.83 20.25 -9.27
C GLU A 38 16.61 20.33 -7.95
N LEU A 39 17.03 19.20 -7.40
CA LEU A 39 17.86 19.18 -6.20
C LEU A 39 19.23 19.83 -6.43
N ARG A 40 19.87 19.61 -7.58
CA ARG A 40 21.14 20.27 -7.94
C ARG A 40 20.98 21.80 -7.96
N ALA A 41 19.90 22.29 -8.55
CA ALA A 41 19.60 23.73 -8.59
C ALA A 41 19.39 24.29 -7.17
N GLN A 42 18.63 23.58 -6.33
CA GLN A 42 18.41 23.95 -4.93
C GLN A 42 19.73 24.02 -4.16
N LEU A 43 20.62 23.03 -4.32
CA LEU A 43 21.93 23.02 -3.66
C LEU A 43 22.78 24.23 -4.07
N ARG A 44 22.79 24.60 -5.36
CA ARG A 44 23.54 25.77 -5.85
C ARG A 44 23.04 27.10 -5.29
N ALA A 45 21.77 27.17 -4.88
CA ALA A 45 21.16 28.39 -4.33
C ALA A 45 21.43 28.58 -2.83
N ILE A 46 21.92 27.55 -2.12
CA ILE A 46 22.21 27.63 -0.69
C ILE A 46 23.47 28.48 -0.47
N ASP A 47 23.37 29.46 0.44
CA ASP A 47 24.51 30.27 0.88
C ASP A 47 25.52 29.40 1.66
N SER A 48 26.68 29.20 1.05
CA SER A 48 27.77 28.35 1.55
C SER A 48 28.43 28.89 2.81
N THR A 49 28.22 30.16 3.16
CA THR A 49 28.79 30.80 4.35
C THR A 49 27.95 30.57 5.61
N THR A 50 26.75 30.01 5.47
CA THR A 50 25.85 29.76 6.60
C THR A 50 26.34 28.59 7.48
N PRO A 51 26.02 28.58 8.79
CA PRO A 51 26.27 27.41 9.64
C PRO A 51 25.59 26.14 9.13
N TYR A 52 24.43 26.27 8.51
CA TYR A 52 23.71 25.19 7.86
C TYR A 52 24.56 24.54 6.75
N ALA A 53 25.06 25.33 5.80
CA ALA A 53 25.89 24.80 4.73
C ALA A 53 27.26 24.30 5.22
N THR A 54 27.85 24.99 6.20
CA THR A 54 29.21 24.70 6.68
C THR A 54 29.28 23.43 7.54
N PHE A 55 28.30 23.21 8.42
CA PHE A 55 28.37 22.14 9.42
C PHE A 55 27.40 21.00 9.19
N TRP A 56 26.28 21.23 8.51
CA TRP A 56 25.27 20.20 8.28
C TRP A 56 25.45 19.49 6.94
N LEU A 57 25.74 20.23 5.87
CA LEU A 57 26.01 19.65 4.55
C LEU A 57 27.47 19.13 4.45
N PRO A 58 27.74 18.14 3.58
CA PRO A 58 29.11 17.67 3.36
C PRO A 58 29.97 18.70 2.61
N PRO A 59 31.30 18.63 2.73
CA PRO A 59 32.19 19.45 1.91
C PRO A 59 31.90 19.25 0.41
N ARG A 60 31.90 20.36 -0.35
CA ARG A 60 31.61 20.38 -1.80
C ARG A 60 30.24 19.78 -2.17
N TYR A 61 29.23 19.90 -1.29
CA TYR A 61 27.87 19.39 -1.53
C TYR A 61 27.26 19.79 -2.89
N VAL A 62 27.64 20.96 -3.42
CA VAL A 62 27.19 21.47 -4.73
C VAL A 62 27.63 20.56 -5.89
N ASP A 63 28.81 19.96 -5.79
CA ASP A 63 29.44 19.16 -6.86
C ASP A 63 29.24 17.66 -6.66
N ASN A 64 28.99 17.22 -5.42
CA ASN A 64 28.78 15.80 -5.10
C ASN A 64 27.69 15.14 -5.96
N SER A 65 27.88 13.86 -6.29
CA SER A 65 26.88 13.09 -7.03
C SER A 65 25.55 13.02 -6.29
N ILE A 66 24.43 13.12 -7.02
CA ILE A 66 23.08 12.98 -6.46
C ILE A 66 22.57 11.58 -6.80
N TYR A 67 22.20 10.83 -5.77
CA TYR A 67 21.75 9.45 -5.89
C TYR A 67 20.23 9.39 -5.80
N ALA A 68 19.64 8.39 -6.48
CA ALA A 68 18.24 8.01 -6.37
C ALA A 68 18.19 6.50 -6.11
N PHE A 69 17.07 6.00 -5.58
CA PHE A 69 16.89 4.56 -5.47
C PHE A 69 16.98 3.94 -6.86
N GLY A 70 17.77 2.87 -6.96
CA GLY A 70 17.95 2.11 -8.18
C GLY A 70 17.55 0.66 -7.96
N ARG A 71 17.87 -0.15 -8.96
CA ARG A 71 17.51 -1.57 -9.01
C ARG A 71 17.88 -2.35 -7.76
N ASN A 72 19.10 -2.15 -7.24
CA ASN A 72 19.58 -2.91 -6.08
C ASN A 72 18.76 -2.64 -4.81
N GLU A 73 18.36 -1.38 -4.57
CA GLU A 73 17.52 -1.05 -3.42
C GLU A 73 16.10 -1.59 -3.60
N PHE A 74 15.58 -1.63 -4.83
CA PHE A 74 14.29 -2.25 -5.12
C PHE A 74 14.29 -3.77 -4.95
N THR A 75 15.39 -4.44 -5.29
CA THR A 75 15.57 -5.87 -5.00
C THR A 75 15.34 -6.11 -3.51
N SER A 76 16.05 -5.39 -2.64
CA SER A 76 15.90 -5.56 -1.18
C SER A 76 14.47 -5.40 -0.66
N ILE A 77 13.67 -4.50 -1.25
CA ILE A 77 12.24 -4.33 -0.90
C ILE A 77 11.43 -5.58 -1.27
N ILE A 78 11.70 -6.17 -2.43
CA ILE A 78 11.03 -7.39 -2.87
C ILE A 78 11.42 -8.56 -1.98
N GLU A 79 12.70 -8.71 -1.64
CA GLU A 79 13.19 -9.76 -0.73
C GLU A 79 12.42 -9.72 0.59
N SER A 80 12.35 -8.53 1.18
CA SER A 80 11.56 -8.27 2.38
C SER A 80 10.06 -8.52 2.17
N SER A 81 9.50 -8.08 1.05
CA SER A 81 8.09 -8.31 0.72
C SER A 81 7.78 -9.81 0.62
N ILE A 82 8.67 -10.61 0.00
CA ILE A 82 8.55 -12.07 -0.04
C ILE A 82 8.66 -12.65 1.37
N GLU A 83 9.60 -12.18 2.19
CA GLU A 83 9.79 -12.65 3.55
C GLU A 83 8.56 -12.41 4.44
N TYR A 84 8.01 -11.19 4.43
CA TYR A 84 6.91 -10.77 5.30
C TYR A 84 5.52 -11.11 4.76
N LYS A 85 5.37 -11.31 3.45
CA LYS A 85 4.07 -11.59 2.78
C LYS A 85 4.05 -12.94 2.07
N ARG A 86 4.94 -13.87 2.44
CA ARG A 86 4.99 -15.22 1.83
C ARG A 86 3.65 -15.94 1.83
N ASP A 87 2.88 -15.87 2.92
CA ASP A 87 1.60 -16.55 3.04
C ASP A 87 0.59 -16.02 2.02
N GLU A 88 0.62 -14.71 1.78
CA GLU A 88 -0.21 -14.07 0.78
C GLU A 88 0.24 -14.47 -0.64
N ILE A 89 1.54 -14.49 -0.92
CA ILE A 89 2.07 -15.01 -2.20
C ILE A 89 1.60 -16.45 -2.43
N ILE A 90 1.80 -17.34 -1.46
CA ILE A 90 1.41 -18.76 -1.54
C ILE A 90 -0.11 -18.88 -1.77
N ARG A 91 -0.91 -18.12 -1.02
CA ARG A 91 -2.37 -18.10 -1.17
C ARG A 91 -2.79 -17.67 -2.57
N ARG A 92 -2.20 -16.62 -3.13
CA ARG A 92 -2.52 -16.11 -4.48
C ARG A 92 -2.10 -17.11 -5.55
N LEU A 93 -0.90 -17.70 -5.45
CA LEU A 93 -0.42 -18.71 -6.39
C LEU A 93 -1.19 -20.03 -6.29
N ASN A 94 -1.73 -20.39 -5.12
CA ASN A 94 -2.63 -21.54 -4.99
C ASN A 94 -4.05 -21.25 -5.53
N ASN A 95 -4.43 -19.99 -5.67
CA ASN A 95 -5.69 -19.55 -6.31
C ASN A 95 -5.44 -18.94 -7.70
N PHE A 96 -4.43 -19.43 -8.43
CA PHE A 96 -3.94 -18.81 -9.67
C PHE A 96 -5.01 -18.63 -10.75
N ASP A 97 -5.97 -19.56 -10.87
CA ASP A 97 -7.07 -19.43 -11.83
C ASP A 97 -7.97 -18.23 -11.52
N GLN A 98 -8.23 -17.94 -10.24
CA GLN A 98 -9.01 -16.76 -9.83
C GLN A 98 -8.27 -15.46 -10.16
N GLU A 99 -6.93 -15.47 -10.06
CA GLU A 99 -6.10 -14.33 -10.45
C GLU A 99 -6.11 -14.11 -11.96
N CYS A 100 -6.04 -15.19 -12.74
CA CYS A 100 -6.19 -15.14 -14.18
C CYS A 100 -7.58 -14.65 -14.59
N ASP A 101 -8.63 -15.14 -13.93
CA ASP A 101 -10.01 -14.71 -14.16
C ASP A 101 -10.20 -13.22 -13.90
N LYS A 102 -9.56 -12.71 -12.83
CA LYS A 102 -9.53 -11.29 -12.53
C LYS A 102 -8.77 -10.52 -13.60
N ALA A 103 -7.58 -10.96 -13.99
CA ALA A 103 -6.80 -10.32 -15.05
C ALA A 103 -7.54 -10.28 -16.40
N ILE A 104 -8.22 -11.36 -16.79
CA ILE A 104 -9.04 -11.42 -18.01
C ILE A 104 -10.15 -10.36 -17.96
N ARG A 105 -10.83 -10.21 -16.82
CA ARG A 105 -11.86 -9.17 -16.63
C ARG A 105 -11.25 -7.76 -16.67
N ASP A 106 -10.16 -7.54 -15.95
CA ASP A 106 -9.48 -6.23 -15.85
C ASP A 106 -8.96 -5.76 -17.22
N LEU A 107 -8.53 -6.69 -18.08
CA LEU A 107 -8.05 -6.44 -19.44
C LEU A 107 -9.18 -6.41 -20.50
N GLY A 108 -10.42 -6.76 -20.13
CA GLY A 108 -11.54 -6.85 -21.07
C GLY A 108 -11.38 -7.94 -22.14
N ILE A 109 -10.65 -9.02 -21.84
CA ILE A 109 -10.42 -10.13 -22.78
C ILE A 109 -11.68 -11.01 -22.84
N ASP A 110 -12.17 -11.27 -24.05
CA ASP A 110 -13.25 -12.24 -24.26
C ASP A 110 -12.75 -13.68 -24.06
N ARG A 111 -13.44 -14.42 -23.17
CA ARG A 111 -13.11 -15.80 -22.82
C ARG A 111 -13.31 -16.76 -23.98
N VAL A 112 -14.32 -16.54 -24.82
CA VAL A 112 -14.59 -17.40 -25.96
C VAL A 112 -13.41 -17.33 -26.92
N ARG A 113 -13.04 -16.10 -27.29
CA ARG A 113 -11.87 -15.83 -28.11
C ARG A 113 -10.57 -16.38 -27.51
N LEU A 114 -10.34 -16.21 -26.21
CA LEU A 114 -9.16 -16.75 -25.53
C LEU A 114 -9.06 -18.28 -25.71
N GLY A 115 -10.20 -18.98 -25.56
CA GLY A 115 -10.30 -20.42 -25.82
C GLY A 115 -10.00 -20.77 -27.27
N GLU A 116 -10.60 -20.06 -28.23
CA GLU A 116 -10.40 -20.30 -29.67
C GLU A 116 -8.94 -20.16 -30.10
N VAL A 117 -8.26 -19.07 -29.70
CA VAL A 117 -6.84 -18.87 -30.07
C VAL A 117 -5.93 -19.88 -29.40
N PHE A 118 -6.26 -20.31 -28.17
CA PHE A 118 -5.52 -21.36 -27.46
C PHE A 118 -5.70 -22.72 -28.14
N HIS A 119 -6.93 -23.08 -28.48
CA HIS A 119 -7.25 -24.33 -29.18
C HIS A 119 -6.58 -24.37 -30.55
N ALA A 120 -6.59 -23.26 -31.30
CA ALA A 120 -5.93 -23.17 -32.61
C ALA A 120 -4.42 -23.44 -32.52
N LEU A 121 -3.77 -23.06 -31.42
CA LEU A 121 -2.34 -23.29 -31.21
C LEU A 121 -2.02 -24.69 -30.65
N THR A 122 -2.84 -25.19 -29.73
CA THR A 122 -2.51 -26.38 -28.92
C THR A 122 -3.28 -27.64 -29.30
N GLY A 123 -4.39 -27.49 -30.02
CA GLY A 123 -5.33 -28.56 -30.37
C GLY A 123 -6.13 -29.12 -29.20
N VAL A 124 -6.14 -28.45 -28.04
CA VAL A 124 -6.87 -28.84 -26.82
C VAL A 124 -7.57 -27.64 -26.21
N GLU A 125 -8.60 -27.88 -25.41
CA GLU A 125 -9.28 -26.82 -24.66
C GLU A 125 -8.51 -26.44 -23.39
N ILE A 126 -8.69 -25.19 -22.94
CA ILE A 126 -8.14 -24.74 -21.65
C ILE A 126 -8.73 -25.61 -20.54
N GLY A 127 -7.86 -26.16 -19.68
CA GLY A 127 -8.25 -27.01 -18.56
C GLY A 127 -8.28 -28.52 -18.86
N GLU A 128 -8.22 -28.95 -20.13
CA GLU A 128 -8.13 -30.38 -20.49
C GLU A 128 -6.83 -31.03 -20.02
N ARG A 129 -5.75 -30.26 -19.97
CA ARG A 129 -4.45 -30.70 -19.47
C ARG A 129 -4.12 -30.02 -18.15
N ARG A 130 -3.64 -30.83 -17.19
CA ARG A 130 -3.16 -30.37 -15.89
C ARG A 130 -1.81 -30.99 -15.56
N TYR A 131 -0.94 -30.22 -14.93
CA TYR A 131 0.43 -30.64 -14.61
C TYR A 131 0.62 -31.13 -13.16
N GLN A 132 -0.44 -31.18 -12.34
CA GLN A 132 -0.38 -31.48 -10.91
C GLN A 132 0.34 -32.78 -10.55
N HIS A 133 0.22 -33.81 -11.40
CA HIS A 133 0.90 -35.09 -11.17
C HIS A 133 2.23 -35.21 -11.92
N ALA A 134 2.45 -34.38 -12.95
CA ALA A 134 3.67 -34.35 -13.73
C ALA A 134 4.77 -33.49 -13.09
N ILE A 135 4.39 -32.47 -12.32
CA ILE A 135 5.28 -31.57 -11.61
C ILE A 135 4.99 -31.70 -10.11
N ARG A 136 6.01 -32.05 -9.33
CA ARG A 136 5.93 -32.13 -7.87
C ARG A 136 7.09 -31.36 -7.25
N LEU A 137 6.78 -30.53 -6.25
CA LEU A 137 7.80 -29.94 -5.41
C LEU A 137 8.31 -30.97 -4.40
N ASN A 138 9.52 -30.76 -3.91
CA ASN A 138 10.07 -31.56 -2.83
C ASN A 138 9.19 -31.34 -1.58
N GLU A 139 8.80 -32.43 -0.90
CA GLU A 139 7.93 -32.39 0.28
C GLU A 139 8.52 -31.58 1.44
N MET A 140 9.85 -31.40 1.48
CA MET A 140 10.52 -30.53 2.45
C MET A 140 10.19 -29.04 2.22
N LEU A 141 9.91 -28.65 0.97
CA LEU A 141 9.47 -27.29 0.63
C LEU A 141 7.95 -27.16 0.79
N ALA A 142 7.19 -28.05 0.18
CA ALA A 142 5.73 -28.02 0.21
C ALA A 142 5.14 -29.38 -0.16
N ARG A 143 4.08 -29.80 0.55
CA ARG A 143 3.32 -31.02 0.24
C ARG A 143 2.15 -30.76 -0.72
N ASP A 144 1.47 -29.63 -0.59
CA ASP A 144 0.26 -29.31 -1.35
C ASP A 144 0.41 -27.98 -2.09
N VAL A 145 0.84 -28.05 -3.35
CA VAL A 145 0.93 -26.89 -4.26
C VAL A 145 -0.14 -27.02 -5.34
N GLN A 146 -1.06 -26.07 -5.36
CA GLN A 146 -2.19 -26.06 -6.30
C GLN A 146 -1.84 -25.39 -7.63
N LEU A 147 -0.75 -24.61 -7.69
CA LEU A 147 -0.32 -23.91 -8.92
C LEU A 147 -0.19 -24.85 -10.13
N PHE A 148 0.37 -26.06 -9.95
CA PHE A 148 0.52 -27.02 -11.04
C PHE A 148 -0.80 -27.70 -11.46
N GLY A 149 -1.84 -27.59 -10.64
CA GLY A 149 -3.20 -28.03 -10.95
C GLY A 149 -4.08 -26.96 -11.61
N SER A 150 -3.60 -25.71 -11.67
CA SER A 150 -4.33 -24.60 -12.30
C SER A 150 -4.48 -24.81 -13.81
N GLU A 151 -5.66 -24.49 -14.31
CA GLU A 151 -6.00 -24.56 -15.74
C GLU A 151 -5.19 -23.56 -16.55
N HIS A 152 -5.10 -22.32 -16.08
CA HIS A 152 -4.39 -21.24 -16.77
C HIS A 152 -2.87 -21.43 -16.70
N TYR A 153 -2.32 -21.83 -15.54
CA TYR A 153 -0.88 -22.10 -15.44
C TYR A 153 -0.48 -23.28 -16.34
N SER A 154 -1.32 -24.32 -16.42
CA SER A 154 -1.11 -25.46 -17.33
C SER A 154 -1.18 -25.05 -18.80
N ALA A 155 -2.15 -24.19 -19.17
CA ALA A 155 -2.24 -23.63 -20.51
C ALA A 155 -0.99 -22.81 -20.89
N MET A 156 -0.46 -21.98 -19.98
CA MET A 156 0.79 -21.25 -20.20
C MET A 156 1.97 -22.21 -20.47
N LEU A 157 2.05 -23.33 -19.75
CA LEU A 157 3.08 -24.36 -19.99
C LEU A 157 2.93 -25.05 -21.35
N ASP A 158 1.70 -25.30 -21.80
CA ASP A 158 1.44 -25.88 -23.13
C ASP A 158 1.86 -24.93 -24.26
N ILE A 159 1.59 -23.62 -24.11
CA ILE A 159 2.08 -22.60 -25.06
C ILE A 159 3.60 -22.60 -25.11
N ILE A 160 4.28 -22.60 -23.95
CA ILE A 160 5.75 -22.60 -23.88
C ILE A 160 6.35 -23.83 -24.57
N LYS A 161 5.67 -24.99 -24.51
CA LYS A 161 6.14 -26.22 -25.16
C LYS A 161 6.00 -26.20 -26.68
N LEU A 162 5.02 -25.47 -27.22
CA LEU A 162 4.63 -25.56 -28.62
C LEU A 162 5.04 -24.33 -29.44
N ALA A 163 5.05 -23.14 -28.85
CA ALA A 163 5.35 -21.90 -29.54
C ALA A 163 6.86 -21.62 -29.61
N ALA A 164 7.37 -21.33 -30.80
CA ALA A 164 8.78 -21.02 -31.02
C ALA A 164 9.23 -19.66 -30.44
N ASN A 165 8.30 -18.70 -30.32
CA ASN A 165 8.58 -17.32 -29.88
C ASN A 165 7.86 -16.97 -28.57
N CYS A 166 8.08 -17.75 -27.51
CA CYS A 166 7.40 -17.60 -26.21
C CYS A 166 8.31 -17.07 -25.09
N ASP A 167 9.41 -16.37 -25.42
CA ASP A 167 10.40 -15.93 -24.43
C ASP A 167 9.80 -15.06 -23.32
N ASP A 168 8.88 -14.17 -23.67
CA ASP A 168 8.19 -13.33 -22.69
C ASP A 168 7.32 -14.15 -21.74
N LEU A 169 6.46 -15.02 -22.29
CA LEU A 169 5.60 -15.88 -21.48
C LEU A 169 6.43 -16.80 -20.58
N LYS A 170 7.53 -17.34 -21.10
CA LYS A 170 8.48 -18.16 -20.34
C LYS A 170 9.07 -17.38 -19.17
N ARG A 171 9.39 -16.10 -19.33
CA ARG A 171 9.87 -15.25 -18.23
C ARG A 171 8.80 -15.04 -17.16
N TYR A 172 7.55 -14.76 -17.54
CA TYR A 172 6.44 -14.65 -16.57
C TYR A 172 6.19 -15.96 -15.81
N VAL A 173 6.10 -17.09 -16.51
CA VAL A 173 5.93 -18.41 -15.89
C VAL A 173 7.09 -18.73 -14.95
N THR A 174 8.32 -18.40 -15.35
CA THR A 174 9.51 -18.54 -14.49
C THR A 174 9.42 -17.65 -13.25
N ALA A 175 8.92 -16.42 -13.38
CA ALA A 175 8.73 -15.50 -12.27
C ALA A 175 7.74 -16.06 -11.23
N PHE A 176 6.61 -16.64 -11.66
CA PHE A 176 5.66 -17.30 -10.74
C PHE A 176 6.28 -18.47 -10.00
N LEU A 177 7.07 -19.29 -10.71
CA LEU A 177 7.77 -20.42 -10.10
C LEU A 177 8.84 -19.94 -9.10
N GLN A 178 9.60 -18.90 -9.43
CA GLN A 178 10.57 -18.29 -8.50
C GLN A 178 9.88 -17.75 -7.26
N LEU A 179 8.74 -17.07 -7.40
CA LEU A 179 7.96 -16.57 -6.25
C LEU A 179 7.45 -17.70 -5.37
N LEU A 180 6.92 -18.78 -5.97
CA LEU A 180 6.46 -19.96 -5.25
C LEU A 180 7.59 -20.59 -4.44
N VAL A 181 8.73 -20.85 -5.10
CA VAL A 181 9.90 -21.46 -4.47
C VAL A 181 10.49 -20.54 -3.40
N GLY A 182 10.51 -19.22 -3.64
CA GLY A 182 10.98 -18.24 -2.68
C GLY A 182 10.13 -18.18 -1.41
N ALA A 183 8.81 -18.14 -1.57
CA ALA A 183 7.89 -18.08 -0.45
C ALA A 183 7.93 -19.36 0.41
N HIS A 184 7.92 -20.54 -0.21
CA HIS A 184 8.05 -21.81 0.53
C HIS A 184 9.46 -22.03 1.09
N GLY A 185 10.49 -21.63 0.36
CA GLY A 185 11.88 -21.70 0.81
C GLY A 185 12.08 -20.87 2.07
N GLN A 186 11.54 -19.65 2.11
CA GLN A 186 11.70 -18.79 3.30
C GLN A 186 11.04 -19.42 4.52
N ASP A 187 9.89 -20.05 4.34
CA ASP A 187 9.22 -20.76 5.44
C ASP A 187 10.04 -21.95 5.96
N LEU A 188 10.69 -22.69 5.05
CA LEU A 188 11.62 -23.76 5.42
C LEU A 188 12.85 -23.22 6.17
N VAL A 189 13.49 -22.15 5.67
CA VAL A 189 14.65 -21.53 6.33
C VAL A 189 14.28 -20.97 7.70
N GLN A 190 13.10 -20.36 7.83
CA GLN A 190 12.61 -19.88 9.11
C GLN A 190 12.46 -21.04 10.10
N ARG A 191 11.82 -22.14 9.69
CA ARG A 191 11.69 -23.35 10.52
C ARG A 191 13.06 -23.92 10.90
N LEU A 192 13.99 -24.06 9.95
CA LEU A 192 15.35 -24.54 10.22
C LEU A 192 16.11 -23.65 11.23
N ASN A 193 15.91 -22.34 11.20
CA ASN A 193 16.56 -21.42 12.14
C ASN A 193 15.89 -21.39 13.52
N GLN A 194 14.58 -21.64 13.61
CA GLN A 194 13.83 -21.66 14.87
C GLN A 194 13.89 -23.02 15.58
N GLU A 195 13.90 -24.09 14.80
CA GLU A 195 13.87 -25.49 15.24
C GLU A 195 15.20 -26.18 14.92
N LEU A 196 16.32 -25.43 14.97
CA LEU A 196 17.64 -25.99 14.68
C LEU A 196 17.98 -27.17 15.60
N PHE A 197 17.52 -27.10 16.84
CA PHE A 197 17.60 -28.15 17.83
C PHE A 197 16.20 -28.44 18.37
N GLU A 198 15.79 -29.70 18.39
CA GLU A 198 14.51 -30.12 18.99
C GLU A 198 14.50 -29.94 20.53
N ALA A 199 15.68 -29.93 21.15
CA ALA A 199 15.90 -29.57 22.54
C ALA A 199 17.35 -29.10 22.74
N ALA A 200 17.55 -28.05 23.54
CA ALA A 200 18.86 -27.56 23.98
C ALA A 200 18.80 -27.13 25.45
N PRO A 201 19.89 -27.25 26.23
CA PRO A 201 19.95 -26.72 27.59
C PRO A 201 19.95 -25.18 27.62
N ASP A 202 19.08 -24.58 28.44
CA ASP A 202 18.95 -23.10 28.57
C ASP A 202 20.20 -22.42 29.16
N ASP A 203 21.09 -23.18 29.81
CA ASP A 203 22.29 -22.69 30.49
C ASP A 203 23.55 -22.71 29.60
N LEU A 204 23.41 -23.05 28.32
CA LEU A 204 24.51 -23.11 27.34
C LEU A 204 24.34 -22.08 26.20
N PRO A 205 24.92 -20.86 26.31
CA PRO A 205 24.77 -19.79 25.32
C PRO A 205 25.31 -20.11 23.92
N ILE A 206 26.14 -21.15 23.77
CA ILE A 206 26.73 -21.54 22.47
C ILE A 206 25.68 -21.90 21.42
N PHE A 207 24.50 -22.35 21.85
CA PHE A 207 23.42 -22.69 20.93
C PHE A 207 22.75 -21.45 20.31
N ASP A 208 22.81 -20.30 20.99
CA ASP A 208 22.31 -19.03 20.44
C ASP A 208 23.19 -18.54 19.27
N ASP A 209 24.50 -18.76 19.34
CA ASP A 209 25.49 -18.31 18.34
C ASP A 209 25.32 -18.98 16.95
N VAL A 210 24.63 -20.12 16.89
CA VAL A 210 24.36 -20.87 15.65
C VAL A 210 22.94 -20.68 15.12
N THR A 211 22.09 -19.95 15.85
CA THR A 211 20.76 -19.57 15.33
C THR A 211 20.89 -18.57 14.17
N GLY A 212 20.04 -18.70 13.15
CA GLY A 212 20.09 -17.80 11.98
C GLY A 212 21.22 -18.09 10.97
N MET A 213 21.87 -19.26 11.07
CA MET A 213 22.92 -19.71 10.14
C MET A 213 22.41 -19.91 8.71
N PHE A 214 21.16 -20.31 8.54
CA PHE A 214 20.59 -20.54 7.22
C PHE A 214 20.00 -19.25 6.67
N ARG A 215 20.38 -18.89 5.43
CA ARG A 215 19.82 -17.75 4.70
C ARG A 215 19.53 -18.14 3.27
N LEU A 216 18.42 -17.64 2.74
CA LEU A 216 18.13 -17.69 1.32
C LEU A 216 18.80 -16.53 0.61
N GLU A 217 19.53 -16.84 -0.46
CA GLU A 217 20.03 -15.80 -1.36
C GLU A 217 18.94 -15.39 -2.35
N PHE A 218 18.21 -14.35 -2.02
CA PHE A 218 17.13 -13.84 -2.86
C PHE A 218 17.59 -13.09 -4.11
N ASN A 219 18.89 -12.79 -4.25
CA ASN A 219 19.46 -12.23 -5.48
C ASN A 219 19.09 -13.01 -6.76
N ARG A 220 18.70 -14.30 -6.63
CA ARG A 220 18.19 -15.14 -7.74
C ARG A 220 16.69 -15.40 -7.71
N VAL A 221 16.02 -15.15 -6.60
CA VAL A 221 14.61 -15.51 -6.35
C VAL A 221 13.77 -14.25 -6.41
N GLY A 222 13.01 -14.09 -7.51
CA GLY A 222 12.17 -12.90 -7.72
C GLY A 222 12.84 -11.77 -8.50
N SER A 223 14.11 -11.91 -8.89
CA SER A 223 14.80 -10.95 -9.76
C SER A 223 14.13 -10.84 -11.14
N THR A 224 13.67 -11.96 -11.70
CA THR A 224 12.91 -11.96 -12.96
C THR A 224 11.56 -11.25 -12.80
N ALA A 225 10.86 -11.49 -11.68
CA ALA A 225 9.60 -10.80 -11.39
C ALA A 225 9.83 -9.28 -11.27
N LEU A 226 10.93 -8.87 -10.64
CA LEU A 226 11.30 -7.47 -10.48
C LEU A 226 11.61 -6.79 -11.81
N GLU A 227 12.42 -7.42 -12.65
CA GLU A 227 12.71 -6.92 -14.00
C GLU A 227 11.42 -6.73 -14.81
N LEU A 228 10.55 -7.75 -14.80
CA LEU A 228 9.28 -7.70 -15.54
C LEU A 228 8.36 -6.58 -15.03
N LEU A 229 8.33 -6.33 -13.72
CA LEU A 229 7.49 -5.28 -13.14
C LEU A 229 8.05 -3.88 -13.32
N LEU A 230 9.35 -3.67 -13.13
CA LEU A 230 9.93 -2.32 -13.12
C LEU A 230 10.41 -1.87 -14.49
N GLU A 231 11.01 -2.77 -15.26
CA GLU A 231 11.73 -2.42 -16.50
C GLU A 231 10.88 -2.67 -17.75
N GLU A 232 9.93 -3.61 -17.67
CA GLU A 232 9.22 -4.14 -18.85
C GLU A 232 7.72 -4.05 -18.72
N ASN A 233 7.18 -2.86 -18.44
CA ASN A 233 5.75 -2.61 -18.66
C ASN A 233 5.46 -2.60 -20.17
N ARG A 234 5.48 -3.80 -20.77
CA ARG A 234 5.24 -4.04 -22.18
C ARG A 234 3.77 -3.85 -22.47
N ARG A 235 3.49 -3.36 -23.67
CA ARG A 235 2.13 -3.32 -24.21
C ARG A 235 1.96 -4.52 -25.12
N PHE A 236 1.14 -5.47 -24.68
CA PHE A 236 0.72 -6.58 -25.49
C PHE A 236 -0.52 -6.18 -26.31
N ASP A 237 -0.64 -6.73 -27.52
CA ASP A 237 -1.84 -6.51 -28.32
C ASP A 237 -3.02 -7.29 -27.70
N LEU A 238 -4.15 -6.62 -27.57
CA LEU A 238 -5.42 -7.17 -27.10
C LEU A 238 -6.51 -7.12 -28.19
N SER A 239 -6.19 -6.52 -29.35
CA SER A 239 -7.09 -6.44 -30.51
C SER A 239 -7.46 -7.81 -31.02
N GLU A 240 -8.49 -7.90 -31.88
CA GLU A 240 -8.97 -9.15 -32.50
C GLU A 240 -7.88 -9.99 -33.19
N ASN A 241 -6.77 -9.38 -33.59
CA ASN A 241 -5.65 -10.04 -34.25
C ASN A 241 -4.61 -10.65 -33.30
N ALA A 242 -4.71 -10.38 -31.99
CA ALA A 242 -3.78 -10.90 -31.01
C ALA A 242 -3.80 -12.43 -30.95
N ASP A 243 -2.60 -13.03 -30.97
CA ASP A 243 -2.44 -14.47 -30.86
C ASP A 243 -2.49 -14.95 -29.40
N ALA A 244 -2.52 -16.28 -29.20
CA ALA A 244 -2.56 -16.87 -27.87
C ALA A 244 -1.38 -16.42 -26.99
N ASN A 245 -0.18 -16.29 -27.57
CA ASN A 245 1.01 -15.89 -26.81
C ASN A 245 0.89 -14.45 -26.29
N GLN A 246 0.41 -13.52 -27.11
CA GLN A 246 0.17 -12.13 -26.71
C GLN A 246 -0.88 -12.02 -25.62
N LEU A 247 -2.02 -12.71 -25.77
CA LEU A 247 -3.09 -12.69 -24.76
C LEU A 247 -2.62 -13.28 -23.43
N PHE A 248 -1.94 -14.44 -23.45
CA PHE A 248 -1.42 -15.05 -22.23
C PHE A 248 -0.27 -14.25 -21.61
N CYS A 249 0.56 -13.57 -22.39
CA CYS A 249 1.55 -12.63 -21.86
C CYS A 249 0.88 -11.44 -21.15
N ALA A 250 -0.18 -10.87 -21.72
CA ALA A 250 -0.94 -9.79 -21.09
C ALA A 250 -1.58 -10.24 -19.78
N ILE A 251 -2.21 -11.43 -19.78
CA ILE A 251 -2.79 -12.03 -18.57
C ILE A 251 -1.71 -12.26 -17.52
N ALA A 252 -0.58 -12.86 -17.90
CA ALA A 252 0.51 -13.16 -16.96
C ALA A 252 1.14 -11.87 -16.38
N GLN A 253 1.32 -10.83 -17.19
CA GLN A 253 1.76 -9.52 -16.72
C GLN A 253 0.78 -8.93 -15.69
N GLN A 254 -0.53 -8.95 -16.00
CA GLN A 254 -1.56 -8.42 -15.12
C GLN A 254 -1.68 -9.24 -13.81
N VAL A 255 -1.53 -10.57 -13.87
CA VAL A 255 -1.49 -11.43 -12.68
C VAL A 255 -0.28 -11.10 -11.82
N LEU A 256 0.89 -10.91 -12.42
CA LEU A 256 2.10 -10.51 -11.70
C LEU A 256 1.90 -9.17 -11.00
N GLU A 257 1.41 -8.16 -11.70
CA GLU A 257 1.06 -6.86 -11.10
C GLU A 257 0.05 -7.01 -9.97
N ASN A 258 -1.02 -7.79 -10.18
CA ASN A 258 -2.04 -8.03 -9.17
C ASN A 258 -1.48 -8.69 -7.90
N ILE A 259 -0.51 -9.60 -8.00
CA ILE A 259 0.17 -10.19 -6.84
C ILE A 259 0.99 -9.11 -6.12
N PHE A 260 1.82 -8.38 -6.85
CA PHE A 260 2.73 -7.41 -6.24
C PHE A 260 2.03 -6.16 -5.68
N THR A 261 0.86 -5.77 -6.18
CA THR A 261 0.05 -4.72 -5.53
C THR A 261 -0.38 -5.10 -4.10
N THR A 262 -0.40 -6.37 -3.73
CA THR A 262 -0.73 -6.77 -2.35
C THR A 262 0.49 -7.10 -1.50
N VAL A 263 1.64 -7.30 -2.15
CA VAL A 263 2.84 -7.83 -1.51
C VAL A 263 3.91 -6.76 -1.35
N LEU A 264 4.04 -5.83 -2.31
CA LEU A 264 5.03 -4.76 -2.23
C LEU A 264 4.80 -3.87 -1.03
N ASP A 265 5.82 -3.79 -0.19
CA ASP A 265 5.82 -2.92 0.96
C ASP A 265 6.96 -1.90 0.89
N TYR A 266 6.64 -0.70 0.41
CA TYR A 266 7.61 0.41 0.37
C TYR A 266 7.77 1.11 1.73
N GLN A 267 7.03 0.69 2.77
CA GLN A 267 7.22 1.18 4.14
C GLN A 267 8.64 0.95 4.60
N GLN A 268 9.18 -0.27 4.43
CA GLN A 268 10.51 -0.60 4.91
C GLN A 268 11.58 0.32 4.28
N LEU A 269 11.38 0.73 3.03
CA LEU A 269 12.26 1.68 2.36
C LEU A 269 12.29 3.00 3.12
N ILE A 270 11.12 3.56 3.43
CA ILE A 270 11.01 4.80 4.21
C ILE A 270 11.57 4.60 5.61
N ASP A 271 11.13 3.58 6.34
CA ASP A 271 11.53 3.33 7.73
C ASP A 271 13.06 3.17 7.87
N SER A 272 13.69 2.45 6.94
CA SER A 272 15.15 2.23 6.95
C SER A 272 15.96 3.46 6.50
N HIS A 273 15.35 4.37 5.72
CA HIS A 273 16.06 5.50 5.11
C HIS A 273 15.74 6.87 5.72
N PHE A 274 14.61 7.03 6.41
CA PHE A 274 14.15 8.32 6.92
C PHE A 274 15.20 8.96 7.83
N ARG A 275 15.87 8.16 8.68
CA ARG A 275 16.93 8.64 9.58
C ARG A 275 18.10 9.33 8.85
N TYR A 276 18.36 9.00 7.59
CA TYR A 276 19.47 9.63 6.85
C TYR A 276 19.16 11.06 6.43
N LEU A 277 17.89 11.50 6.50
CA LEU A 277 17.54 12.91 6.34
C LEU A 277 18.28 13.79 7.36
N PHE A 278 18.63 13.25 8.54
CA PHE A 278 19.34 13.97 9.60
C PHE A 278 20.86 14.02 9.43
N SER A 279 21.44 13.23 8.52
CA SER A 279 22.90 13.01 8.46
C SER A 279 23.50 13.20 7.05
N PRO A 280 23.23 14.30 6.33
CA PRO A 280 23.77 14.51 4.99
C PRO A 280 25.30 14.62 4.95
N SER A 281 25.95 15.09 6.01
CA SER A 281 27.41 15.23 6.09
C SER A 281 28.15 13.89 6.03
N THR A 282 27.58 12.83 6.61
CA THR A 282 28.20 11.50 6.66
C THR A 282 27.58 10.51 5.66
N GLU A 283 26.30 10.67 5.32
CA GLU A 283 25.50 9.69 4.58
C GLU A 283 24.85 10.31 3.33
N TRP A 284 25.62 11.11 2.57
CA TRP A 284 25.13 11.90 1.42
C TRP A 284 24.35 11.10 0.37
N ALA A 285 24.80 9.89 0.03
CA ALA A 285 24.10 9.05 -0.94
C ALA A 285 22.71 8.65 -0.45
N LYS A 286 22.59 8.21 0.80
CA LYS A 286 21.30 7.80 1.39
C LYS A 286 20.38 9.00 1.61
N PHE A 287 20.95 10.14 2.04
CA PHE A 287 20.25 11.41 2.14
C PHE A 287 19.62 11.80 0.80
N THR A 288 20.42 11.91 -0.27
CA THR A 288 19.91 12.34 -1.58
C THR A 288 18.88 11.37 -2.16
N ARG A 289 19.04 10.05 -1.97
CA ARG A 289 18.02 9.06 -2.35
C ARG A 289 16.67 9.35 -1.73
N MET A 290 16.63 9.61 -0.42
CA MET A 290 15.39 9.87 0.30
C MET A 290 14.76 11.21 -0.11
N VAL A 291 15.57 12.27 -0.30
CA VAL A 291 15.08 13.56 -0.81
C VAL A 291 14.40 13.38 -2.17
N ILE A 292 15.04 12.66 -3.09
CA ILE A 292 14.51 12.42 -4.43
C ILE A 292 13.23 11.58 -4.36
N PHE A 293 13.23 10.51 -3.58
CA PHE A 293 12.06 9.64 -3.41
C PHE A 293 10.84 10.41 -2.90
N LEU A 294 10.98 11.24 -1.86
CA LEU A 294 9.87 12.03 -1.32
C LEU A 294 9.33 13.05 -2.33
N LYS A 295 10.21 13.65 -3.15
CA LYS A 295 9.80 14.56 -4.25
C LYS A 295 9.01 13.82 -5.32
N ILE A 296 9.46 12.63 -5.73
CA ILE A 296 8.74 11.77 -6.68
C ILE A 296 7.39 11.37 -6.11
N ALA A 297 7.34 10.89 -4.86
CA ALA A 297 6.11 10.46 -4.19
C ALA A 297 5.09 11.59 -4.16
N ARG A 298 5.48 12.80 -3.76
CA ARG A 298 4.60 13.97 -3.78
C ARG A 298 4.07 14.28 -5.16
N HIS A 299 4.95 14.31 -6.17
CA HIS A 299 4.55 14.62 -7.54
C HIS A 299 3.56 13.59 -8.07
N TYR A 300 3.82 12.29 -7.84
CA TYR A 300 2.93 11.22 -8.26
C TYR A 300 1.57 11.30 -7.54
N ILE A 301 1.52 11.51 -6.23
CA ILE A 301 0.23 11.71 -5.51
C ILE A 301 -0.57 12.86 -6.14
N ASN A 302 0.09 13.98 -6.41
CA ASN A 302 -0.57 15.13 -7.02
C ASN A 302 -1.03 14.89 -8.46
N SER A 303 -0.30 14.08 -9.23
CA SER A 303 -0.69 13.78 -10.62
C SER A 303 -1.81 12.75 -10.74
N GLN A 304 -2.03 11.93 -9.70
CA GLN A 304 -3.15 10.99 -9.65
C GLN A 304 -4.45 11.63 -9.15
N ALA A 305 -4.37 12.72 -8.39
CA ALA A 305 -5.56 13.40 -7.90
C ALA A 305 -6.37 13.98 -9.09
N PRO A 306 -7.67 13.68 -9.20
CA PRO A 306 -8.49 14.26 -10.26
C PRO A 306 -8.57 15.78 -10.07
N ASP A 307 -8.57 16.50 -11.19
CA ASP A 307 -8.92 17.93 -11.17
C ASP A 307 -10.35 18.12 -10.67
N ALA A 308 -10.65 19.27 -10.08
CA ALA A 308 -11.97 19.58 -9.55
C ALA A 308 -13.11 19.40 -10.59
N ALA A 309 -12.82 19.63 -11.87
CA ALA A 309 -13.77 19.45 -12.98
C ALA A 309 -14.06 17.97 -13.33
N ASN A 310 -13.15 17.06 -12.95
CA ASN A 310 -13.21 15.63 -13.22
C ASN A 310 -13.53 14.82 -11.95
N LEU A 311 -13.85 15.48 -10.84
CA LEU A 311 -14.32 14.81 -9.64
C LEU A 311 -15.67 14.13 -9.93
N PRO A 312 -15.87 12.88 -9.50
CA PRO A 312 -17.20 12.28 -9.49
C PRO A 312 -18.19 13.15 -8.71
N ASP A 313 -19.47 13.09 -9.08
CA ASP A 313 -20.57 13.79 -8.40
C ASP A 313 -21.10 13.05 -7.16
N HIS A 314 -20.46 11.93 -6.80
CA HIS A 314 -20.84 11.07 -5.67
C HIS A 314 -19.62 10.46 -4.98
N GLY A 315 -19.79 10.06 -3.72
CA GLY A 315 -18.77 9.38 -2.92
C GLY A 315 -18.85 9.77 -1.45
N TYR A 316 -17.97 9.22 -0.61
CA TYR A 316 -18.05 9.44 0.85
C TYR A 316 -17.97 10.90 1.28
N TYR A 317 -17.15 11.73 0.62
CA TYR A 317 -17.09 13.16 0.88
C TYR A 317 -18.35 13.92 0.46
N HIS A 318 -19.02 13.49 -0.63
CA HIS A 318 -20.31 14.04 -1.03
C HIS A 318 -21.40 13.67 -0.04
N ASP A 319 -21.43 12.42 0.42
CA ASP A 319 -22.34 11.96 1.45
C ASP A 319 -22.15 12.75 2.76
N LEU A 320 -20.90 13.06 3.12
CA LEU A 320 -20.59 13.90 4.29
C LEU A 320 -20.98 15.38 4.08
N ALA A 321 -20.83 15.92 2.87
CA ALA A 321 -21.24 17.30 2.58
C ALA A 321 -22.77 17.46 2.57
N ALA A 322 -23.50 16.39 2.28
CA ALA A 322 -24.96 16.33 2.28
C ALA A 322 -25.56 16.01 3.67
N LEU A 323 -24.78 16.11 4.74
CA LEU A 323 -25.21 15.80 6.10
C LEU A 323 -26.45 16.60 6.51
N ALA A 324 -27.41 15.94 7.14
CA ALA A 324 -28.65 16.56 7.60
C ALA A 324 -28.42 17.62 8.69
N ASP A 325 -29.32 18.61 8.73
CA ASP A 325 -29.37 19.61 9.80
C ASP A 325 -29.47 18.94 11.19
N GLY A 326 -28.64 19.37 12.13
CA GLY A 326 -28.62 18.85 13.52
C GLY A 326 -27.47 17.90 13.86
N VAL A 327 -26.65 17.53 12.88
CA VAL A 327 -25.37 16.82 13.08
C VAL A 327 -24.21 17.81 12.89
N GLU A 328 -23.41 17.97 13.94
CA GLU A 328 -22.19 18.78 13.95
C GLU A 328 -20.98 17.89 13.64
N ILE A 329 -20.18 18.26 12.66
CA ILE A 329 -18.88 17.63 12.40
C ILE A 329 -17.84 18.25 13.34
N SER A 330 -17.36 17.49 14.32
CA SER A 330 -16.43 17.98 15.34
C SER A 330 -15.02 18.20 14.81
N ALA A 331 -14.52 17.22 14.08
CA ALA A 331 -13.23 17.23 13.41
C ALA A 331 -13.22 16.19 12.29
N VAL A 332 -12.38 16.46 11.30
CA VAL A 332 -12.06 15.52 10.23
C VAL A 332 -10.59 15.15 10.35
N GLY A 333 -10.30 13.92 10.74
CA GLY A 333 -8.97 13.34 10.65
C GLY A 333 -8.79 12.57 9.35
N THR A 334 -7.56 12.51 8.83
CA THR A 334 -7.28 11.70 7.65
C THR A 334 -5.86 11.13 7.65
N ALA A 335 -5.74 9.92 7.12
CA ALA A 335 -4.48 9.28 6.75
C ALA A 335 -4.11 9.55 5.27
N ASN A 336 -4.97 10.21 4.51
CA ASN A 336 -4.75 10.54 3.10
C ASN A 336 -3.94 11.82 2.95
N TYR A 337 -3.21 11.92 1.84
CA TYR A 337 -2.27 13.02 1.60
C TYR A 337 -2.86 14.18 0.81
N ASN A 338 -3.86 13.91 -0.04
CA ASN A 338 -4.50 14.91 -0.89
C ASN A 338 -5.61 15.67 -0.15
N SER A 339 -6.13 16.69 -0.82
CA SER A 339 -7.18 17.56 -0.30
C SER A 339 -8.51 17.39 -1.05
N ILE A 340 -8.80 16.21 -1.62
CA ILE A 340 -10.04 15.97 -2.40
C ILE A 340 -11.27 16.33 -1.57
N LEU A 341 -11.27 15.97 -0.28
CA LEU A 341 -12.34 16.33 0.66
C LEU A 341 -12.58 17.86 0.68
N ALA A 342 -11.52 18.66 0.74
CA ALA A 342 -11.62 20.12 0.70
C ALA A 342 -12.14 20.65 -0.64
N GLN A 343 -11.75 20.02 -1.75
CA GLN A 343 -12.24 20.39 -3.08
C GLN A 343 -13.74 20.11 -3.24
N VAL A 344 -14.22 18.96 -2.75
CA VAL A 344 -15.65 18.60 -2.78
C VAL A 344 -16.48 19.60 -1.98
N PHE A 345 -16.08 19.90 -0.73
CA PHE A 345 -16.80 20.87 0.10
C PHE A 345 -16.81 22.28 -0.50
N ALA A 346 -15.68 22.73 -1.04
CA ALA A 346 -15.59 24.01 -1.74
C ALA A 346 -16.50 24.06 -2.98
N GLY A 347 -16.54 22.99 -3.77
CA GLY A 347 -17.39 22.88 -4.96
C GLY A 347 -18.89 22.90 -4.65
N LEU A 348 -19.28 22.38 -3.48
CA LEU A 348 -20.67 22.38 -3.00
C LEU A 348 -21.04 23.63 -2.20
N GLY A 349 -20.09 24.53 -1.93
CA GLY A 349 -20.32 25.74 -1.14
C GLY A 349 -20.61 25.46 0.35
N VAL A 350 -20.16 24.31 0.87
CA VAL A 350 -20.38 23.88 2.26
C VAL A 350 -19.14 24.18 3.09
N ALA A 351 -19.33 24.72 4.30
CA ALA A 351 -18.24 24.98 5.22
C ALA A 351 -17.62 23.67 5.71
N LEU A 352 -16.31 23.53 5.52
CA LEU A 352 -15.55 22.37 5.95
C LEU A 352 -14.82 22.68 7.27
N PRO A 353 -14.99 21.87 8.33
CA PRO A 353 -14.15 21.95 9.51
C PRO A 353 -12.68 21.67 9.20
N GLU A 354 -11.77 22.06 10.08
CA GLU A 354 -10.35 21.82 9.89
C GLU A 354 -10.04 20.32 9.69
N VAL A 355 -9.30 20.03 8.60
CA VAL A 355 -8.86 18.67 8.26
C VAL A 355 -7.47 18.44 8.85
N ILE A 356 -7.35 17.40 9.68
CA ILE A 356 -6.11 17.04 10.39
C ILE A 356 -5.45 15.84 9.70
N HIS A 357 -4.34 16.09 9.00
CA HIS A 357 -3.57 15.05 8.31
C HIS A 357 -2.55 14.38 9.24
N LEU A 358 -2.76 13.09 9.55
CA LEU A 358 -1.90 12.30 10.45
C LEU A 358 -0.69 11.65 9.76
N ASN A 359 -0.72 11.56 8.42
CA ASN A 359 0.36 11.02 7.59
C ASN A 359 1.13 12.12 6.85
N GLY A 360 0.80 13.39 7.12
CA GLY A 360 1.21 14.52 6.31
C GLY A 360 0.29 14.74 5.11
N SER A 361 0.57 15.79 4.36
CA SER A 361 -0.19 16.26 3.21
C SER A 361 0.76 16.55 2.04
N VAL A 362 0.22 16.57 0.83
CA VAL A 362 0.93 17.11 -0.34
C VAL A 362 1.33 18.58 -0.17
N ASN A 363 0.74 19.29 0.79
CA ASN A 363 1.08 20.67 1.13
C ASN A 363 2.09 20.77 2.30
N ASP A 364 2.43 19.65 2.93
CA ASP A 364 3.38 19.62 4.05
C ASP A 364 4.82 19.41 3.56
N TYR A 365 5.73 20.18 4.14
CA TYR A 365 7.17 20.11 3.91
C TYR A 365 7.91 20.03 5.23
N TYR A 366 8.90 19.15 5.27
CA TYR A 366 9.72 18.88 6.43
C TYR A 366 11.13 19.44 6.25
N ASN A 367 11.59 20.19 7.24
CA ASN A 367 12.95 20.66 7.37
C ASN A 367 13.73 19.70 8.29
N PRO A 368 14.59 18.82 7.74
CA PRO A 368 15.33 17.84 8.54
C PRO A 368 16.44 18.47 9.38
N TYR A 369 16.90 19.69 9.05
CA TYR A 369 17.89 20.40 9.87
C TYR A 369 17.27 20.98 11.15
N LYS A 370 16.08 21.59 11.04
CA LYS A 370 15.36 22.19 12.17
C LYS A 370 14.39 21.23 12.87
N ASN A 371 14.11 20.08 12.27
CA ASN A 371 13.10 19.13 12.74
C ASN A 371 11.69 19.77 12.82
N THR A 372 11.31 20.51 11.78
CA THR A 372 10.05 21.27 11.72
C THR A 372 9.25 20.93 10.46
N VAL A 373 7.92 21.02 10.56
CA VAL A 373 7.00 20.84 9.43
C VAL A 373 6.32 22.18 9.16
N VAL A 374 6.28 22.57 7.89
CA VAL A 374 5.56 23.74 7.39
C VAL A 374 4.52 23.29 6.37
N THR A 375 3.35 23.92 6.40
CA THR A 375 2.28 23.68 5.42
C THR A 375 2.20 24.90 4.52
N VAL A 376 2.28 24.70 3.20
CA VAL A 376 2.17 25.78 2.21
C VAL A 376 1.17 25.41 1.13
N ASP A 377 0.43 26.39 0.61
CA ASP A 377 -0.53 26.16 -0.47
C ASP A 377 0.17 25.91 -1.80
N ARG A 378 1.30 26.58 -2.04
CA ARG A 378 2.06 26.45 -3.28
C ARG A 378 3.51 26.02 -3.02
N PRO A 379 4.06 25.09 -3.82
CA PRO A 379 5.44 24.61 -3.66
C PRO A 379 6.50 25.72 -3.71
N GLU A 380 6.25 26.79 -4.46
CA GLU A 380 7.13 27.95 -4.57
C GLU A 380 7.26 28.77 -3.28
N ASP A 381 6.31 28.64 -2.35
CA ASP A 381 6.31 29.37 -1.08
C ASP A 381 7.22 28.72 -0.02
N VAL A 382 7.78 27.54 -0.31
CA VAL A 382 8.71 26.85 0.58
C VAL A 382 10.04 27.60 0.64
N ASP A 383 10.51 27.89 1.85
CA ASP A 383 11.83 28.49 2.07
C ASP A 383 12.95 27.65 1.41
N THR A 384 13.70 28.28 0.51
CA THR A 384 14.75 27.63 -0.28
C THR A 384 16.15 27.81 0.31
N SER A 385 16.29 28.57 1.42
CA SER A 385 17.57 28.74 2.12
C SER A 385 18.08 27.44 2.74
N GLN A 386 17.18 26.48 2.98
CA GLN A 386 17.45 25.15 3.50
C GLN A 386 16.74 24.08 2.66
N ILE A 387 17.21 22.85 2.74
CA ILE A 387 16.55 21.73 2.06
C ILE A 387 15.29 21.38 2.85
N HIS A 388 14.15 21.57 2.20
CA HIS A 388 12.87 21.04 2.64
C HIS A 388 12.47 19.86 1.75
N VAL A 389 11.95 18.81 2.37
CA VAL A 389 11.46 17.60 1.67
C VAL A 389 9.96 17.48 1.86
N PRO A 390 9.19 16.94 0.90
CA PRO A 390 7.79 16.63 1.13
C PRO A 390 7.60 15.76 2.37
N PHE A 391 6.62 16.10 3.20
CA PHE A 391 6.32 15.36 4.41
C PHE A 391 5.20 14.36 4.16
N ILE A 392 5.58 13.20 3.64
CA ILE A 392 4.68 12.09 3.32
C ILE A 392 5.19 10.89 4.11
N LEU A 393 4.42 10.47 5.13
CA LEU A 393 4.73 9.31 5.95
C LEU A 393 3.89 8.11 5.50
N THR A 394 4.53 6.98 5.27
CA THR A 394 3.84 5.70 5.07
C THR A 394 3.14 5.23 6.34
N GLN A 395 2.31 4.20 6.18
CA GLN A 395 1.98 3.30 7.29
C GLN A 395 3.30 2.82 7.87
N SER A 396 3.53 3.03 9.17
CA SER A 396 4.78 2.69 9.84
C SER A 396 4.50 2.48 11.30
N GLY A 397 4.88 1.31 11.83
CA GLY A 397 4.62 0.95 13.23
C GLY A 397 5.27 1.90 14.23
N LEU A 398 6.30 2.64 13.80
CA LEU A 398 6.97 3.69 14.55
C LEU A 398 7.12 4.91 13.64
N LYS A 399 6.05 5.69 13.46
CA LYS A 399 6.20 7.01 12.86
C LYS A 399 7.17 7.81 13.71
N PRO A 400 8.27 8.34 13.14
CA PRO A 400 9.07 9.27 13.90
C PRO A 400 8.13 10.44 14.23
N LEU A 401 7.98 10.76 15.52
CA LEU A 401 7.42 12.04 15.95
C LEU A 401 8.46 13.11 15.60
N THR A 402 8.63 13.32 14.30
CA THR A 402 9.66 14.15 13.66
C THR A 402 9.47 15.61 13.99
N SER A 403 8.37 16.01 14.61
CA SER A 403 8.19 17.39 15.02
C SER A 403 7.12 17.49 16.10
N VAL A 404 7.23 18.56 16.88
CA VAL A 404 6.18 18.98 17.79
C VAL A 404 4.88 19.28 17.04
N ALA A 405 4.96 19.80 15.80
CA ALA A 405 3.79 20.05 14.96
C ALA A 405 2.96 18.78 14.71
N MET A 406 3.62 17.67 14.39
CA MET A 406 2.91 16.39 14.22
C MET A 406 2.32 15.89 15.53
N SER A 407 3.06 15.97 16.64
CA SER A 407 2.55 15.59 17.96
C SER A 407 1.27 16.37 18.31
N ARG A 408 1.24 17.68 18.02
CA ARG A 408 0.07 18.53 18.22
C ARG A 408 -1.12 18.13 17.35
N ARG A 409 -0.91 17.68 16.11
CA ARG A 409 -1.99 17.18 15.24
C ARG A 409 -2.67 15.95 15.84
N TYR A 410 -1.88 15.00 16.35
CA TYR A 410 -2.41 13.80 17.02
C TYR A 410 -3.20 14.14 18.28
N VAL A 411 -2.61 14.97 19.17
CA VAL A 411 -3.27 15.37 20.42
C VAL A 411 -4.56 16.14 20.13
N LYS A 412 -4.53 17.11 19.22
CA LYS A 412 -5.71 17.89 18.84
C LYS A 412 -6.84 17.01 18.31
N LEU A 413 -6.53 16.06 17.43
CA LEU A 413 -7.53 15.14 16.89
C LEU A 413 -8.10 14.24 17.99
N PHE A 414 -7.23 13.69 18.85
CA PHE A 414 -7.64 12.87 20.00
C PHE A 414 -8.58 13.63 20.93
N ASP A 415 -8.19 14.83 21.38
CA ASP A 415 -9.00 15.65 22.29
C ASP A 415 -10.38 15.96 21.66
N THR A 416 -10.40 16.31 20.37
CA THR A 416 -11.65 16.61 19.67
C THR A 416 -12.54 15.38 19.50
N PHE A 417 -11.95 14.20 19.25
CA PHE A 417 -12.69 12.94 19.19
C PHE A 417 -13.17 12.50 20.58
N ALA A 418 -12.39 12.76 21.63
CA ALA A 418 -12.75 12.49 23.01
C ALA A 418 -13.91 13.35 23.49
N ASP A 419 -14.22 14.46 22.81
CA ASP A 419 -15.39 15.32 23.06
C ASP A 419 -16.58 15.05 22.13
N SER A 420 -16.46 14.10 21.19
CA SER A 420 -17.54 13.74 20.26
C SER A 420 -18.51 12.71 20.89
N ASP A 421 -19.76 12.68 20.40
CA ASP A 421 -20.73 11.64 20.78
C ASP A 421 -20.33 10.28 20.23
N ALA A 422 -19.83 10.26 18.98
CA ALA A 422 -19.28 9.08 18.32
C ALA A 422 -18.26 9.46 17.25
N ILE A 423 -17.51 8.44 16.81
CA ILE A 423 -16.50 8.56 15.76
C ILE A 423 -16.86 7.61 14.62
N VAL A 424 -16.72 8.07 13.38
CA VAL A 424 -16.94 7.27 12.17
C VAL A 424 -15.65 7.18 11.38
N ALA A 425 -15.13 5.97 11.19
CA ALA A 425 -13.96 5.71 10.36
C ALA A 425 -14.38 5.09 9.02
N ILE A 426 -13.89 5.66 7.92
CA ILE A 426 -14.31 5.31 6.55
C ILE A 426 -13.07 4.97 5.74
N GLY A 427 -13.04 3.77 5.15
CA GLY A 427 -11.94 3.35 4.26
C GLY A 427 -10.57 3.22 4.94
N PHE A 428 -10.53 3.13 6.27
CA PHE A 428 -9.30 2.93 7.04
C PHE A 428 -9.16 1.47 7.49
N GLY A 429 -8.06 0.81 7.12
CA GLY A 429 -7.90 -0.64 7.27
C GLY A 429 -7.46 -1.15 8.65
N PHE A 430 -7.10 -0.24 9.58
CA PHE A 430 -6.57 -0.57 10.92
C PHE A 430 -5.45 -1.63 10.87
N HIS A 431 -4.52 -1.48 9.94
CA HIS A 431 -3.39 -2.41 9.79
C HIS A 431 -2.46 -2.33 11.00
N LYS A 432 -1.73 -3.42 11.28
CA LYS A 432 -0.77 -3.46 12.40
C LYS A 432 0.28 -2.34 12.31
N ASP A 433 0.60 -1.92 11.09
CA ASP A 433 1.60 -0.91 10.78
C ASP A 433 1.09 0.52 11.05
N ASP A 434 -0.20 0.71 11.31
CA ASP A 434 -0.77 1.97 11.79
C ASP A 434 -0.93 1.96 13.33
N SER A 435 -0.04 1.28 14.05
CA SER A 435 -0.19 1.01 15.49
C SER A 435 -0.39 2.27 16.34
N HIS A 436 0.20 3.40 15.97
CA HIS A 436 0.03 4.70 16.61
C HIS A 436 -1.38 5.29 16.39
N ILE A 437 -1.95 5.20 15.18
CA ILE A 437 -3.34 5.61 14.92
C ILE A 437 -4.30 4.63 15.61
N ASN A 438 -4.04 3.32 15.52
CA ASN A 438 -4.83 2.31 16.22
C ASN A 438 -4.80 2.52 17.73
N GLY A 439 -3.66 2.97 18.28
CA GLY A 439 -3.50 3.35 19.68
C GLY A 439 -4.44 4.49 20.08
N LEU A 440 -4.51 5.55 19.26
CA LEU A 440 -5.45 6.66 19.44
C LEU A 440 -6.91 6.16 19.51
N PHE A 441 -7.32 5.31 18.56
CA PHE A 441 -8.68 4.76 18.56
C PHE A 441 -8.96 3.82 19.74
N ARG A 442 -7.99 2.97 20.11
CA ARG A 442 -8.10 2.09 21.27
C ARG A 442 -8.30 2.88 22.55
N GLU A 443 -7.55 3.97 22.75
CA GLU A 443 -7.68 4.82 23.92
C GLU A 443 -9.06 5.50 23.98
N LEU A 444 -9.54 6.04 22.85
CA LEU A 444 -10.89 6.61 22.74
C LEU A 444 -11.99 5.59 23.10
N LEU A 445 -11.82 4.33 22.70
CA LEU A 445 -12.77 3.24 23.01
C LEU A 445 -12.70 2.80 24.47
N GLU A 446 -11.52 2.45 24.96
CA GLU A 446 -11.36 1.77 26.26
C GLU A 446 -11.30 2.73 27.45
N VAL A 447 -10.78 3.94 27.26
CA VAL A 447 -10.61 4.93 28.34
C VAL A 447 -11.71 5.98 28.29
N ASN A 448 -12.00 6.52 27.10
CA ASN A 448 -13.01 7.58 26.95
C ASN A 448 -14.42 7.05 26.67
N GLY A 449 -14.59 5.74 26.46
CA GLY A 449 -15.90 5.11 26.24
C GLY A 449 -16.60 5.56 24.94
N ARG A 450 -15.85 6.04 23.95
CA ARG A 450 -16.41 6.59 22.70
C ARG A 450 -16.86 5.47 21.77
N ARG A 451 -18.03 5.63 21.15
CA ARG A 451 -18.52 4.69 20.12
C ARG A 451 -17.74 4.89 18.83
N LEU A 452 -17.27 3.80 18.24
CA LEU A 452 -16.61 3.76 16.93
C LEU A 452 -17.48 3.00 15.92
N PHE A 453 -17.84 3.69 14.85
CA PHE A 453 -18.45 3.10 13.66
C PHE A 453 -17.38 2.95 12.58
N VAL A 454 -17.29 1.76 11.98
CA VAL A 454 -16.37 1.51 10.86
C VAL A 454 -17.18 1.14 9.64
N ILE A 455 -17.06 1.98 8.61
CA ILE A 455 -17.68 1.75 7.31
C ILE A 455 -16.69 0.93 6.48
N SER A 456 -17.08 -0.30 6.18
CA SER A 456 -16.27 -1.30 5.48
C SER A 456 -16.99 -1.82 4.25
N VAL A 457 -16.31 -2.62 3.43
CA VAL A 457 -16.91 -3.15 2.20
C VAL A 457 -17.60 -4.49 2.49
N ALA A 458 -18.81 -4.68 1.96
CA ALA A 458 -19.60 -5.91 2.15
C ALA A 458 -18.88 -7.18 1.62
N SER A 459 -18.01 -7.03 0.63
CA SER A 459 -17.20 -8.13 0.07
C SER A 459 -16.20 -8.73 1.06
N GLU A 460 -15.91 -8.06 2.19
CA GLU A 460 -14.97 -8.56 3.19
C GLU A 460 -15.59 -9.56 4.18
N GLY A 461 -16.89 -9.88 4.07
CA GLY A 461 -17.60 -10.85 4.91
C GLY A 461 -18.69 -10.22 5.78
N SER A 462 -19.29 -11.00 6.69
CA SER A 462 -20.37 -10.52 7.55
C SER A 462 -19.92 -9.40 8.51
N ALA A 463 -20.85 -8.55 8.96
CA ALA A 463 -20.57 -7.48 9.93
C ALA A 463 -19.91 -8.02 11.21
N GLU A 464 -20.37 -9.16 11.73
CA GLU A 464 -19.81 -9.80 12.92
C GLU A 464 -18.41 -10.37 12.70
N ASP A 465 -18.14 -11.00 11.55
CA ASP A 465 -16.79 -11.50 11.24
C ASP A 465 -15.79 -10.36 11.05
N GLN A 466 -16.23 -9.26 10.46
CA GLN A 466 -15.42 -8.06 10.31
C GLN A 466 -15.19 -7.38 11.65
N LYS A 467 -16.22 -7.25 12.50
CA LYS A 467 -16.11 -6.72 13.87
C LYS A 467 -15.15 -7.54 14.72
N ARG A 468 -15.21 -8.87 14.65
CA ARG A 468 -14.25 -9.77 15.35
C ARG A 468 -12.81 -9.54 14.89
N ARG A 469 -12.58 -9.42 13.58
CA ARG A 469 -11.25 -9.13 13.02
C ARG A 469 -10.75 -7.75 13.44
N LEU A 470 -11.60 -6.74 13.39
CA LEU A 470 -11.27 -5.37 13.77
C LEU A 470 -10.93 -5.27 15.27
N ARG A 471 -11.68 -5.94 16.13
CA ARG A 471 -11.38 -6.05 17.57
C ARG A 471 -9.96 -6.55 17.81
N ASN A 472 -9.56 -7.61 17.10
CA ASN A 472 -8.22 -8.18 17.20
C ASN A 472 -7.14 -7.22 16.66
N LYS A 473 -7.42 -6.51 15.55
CA LYS A 473 -6.52 -5.49 14.99
C LYS A 473 -6.28 -4.32 15.96
N LEU A 474 -7.35 -3.81 16.57
CA LEU A 474 -7.30 -2.72 17.55
C LEU A 474 -6.78 -3.17 18.93
N ARG A 475 -6.75 -4.48 19.20
CA ARG A 475 -6.33 -5.07 20.49
C ARG A 475 -7.15 -4.53 21.66
N ILE A 476 -8.46 -4.38 21.47
CA ILE A 476 -9.40 -3.95 22.51
C ILE A 476 -10.00 -5.15 23.23
N SER A 477 -10.38 -4.94 24.48
CA SER A 477 -11.06 -5.91 25.34
C SER A 477 -12.45 -6.32 24.81
N HIS A 478 -12.94 -7.47 25.28
CA HIS A 478 -14.29 -7.91 24.94
C HIS A 478 -15.37 -6.95 25.46
N ALA A 479 -15.13 -6.30 26.61
CA ALA A 479 -16.03 -5.32 27.19
C ALA A 479 -16.19 -4.08 26.28
N ALA A 480 -15.10 -3.59 25.70
CA ALA A 480 -15.13 -2.48 24.75
C ALA A 480 -15.76 -2.85 23.39
N SER A 481 -15.96 -4.13 23.09
CA SER A 481 -16.52 -4.58 21.82
C SER A 481 -17.96 -4.11 21.55
N GLN A 482 -18.70 -3.71 22.59
CA GLN A 482 -20.04 -3.13 22.45
C GLN A 482 -20.00 -1.70 21.89
N LEU A 483 -18.89 -0.99 22.07
CA LEU A 483 -18.67 0.37 21.55
C LEU A 483 -18.26 0.35 20.07
N LEU A 484 -17.97 -0.83 19.51
CA LEU A 484 -17.55 -1.01 18.14
C LEU A 484 -18.71 -1.52 17.28
N THR A 485 -19.00 -0.79 16.20
CA THR A 485 -20.01 -1.17 15.20
C THR A 485 -19.37 -1.18 13.82
N VAL A 486 -19.57 -2.25 13.05
CA VAL A 486 -19.11 -2.35 11.66
C VAL A 486 -20.32 -2.31 10.75
N ILE A 487 -20.27 -1.47 9.72
CA ILE A 487 -21.32 -1.30 8.73
C ILE A 487 -20.74 -1.68 7.36
N PRO A 488 -20.94 -2.93 6.90
CA PRO A 488 -20.48 -3.37 5.58
C PRO A 488 -21.40 -2.82 4.50
N VAL A 489 -20.87 -1.98 3.62
CA VAL A 489 -21.62 -1.32 2.55
C VAL A 489 -21.26 -1.89 1.18
N ASP A 490 -22.21 -1.82 0.25
CA ASP A 490 -21.90 -2.03 -1.16
C ASP A 490 -20.94 -0.93 -1.65
N PRO A 491 -19.81 -1.27 -2.29
CA PRO A 491 -18.78 -0.30 -2.64
C PRO A 491 -19.20 0.75 -3.68
N GLN A 492 -20.23 0.48 -4.50
CA GLN A 492 -20.70 1.45 -5.50
C GLN A 492 -21.74 2.40 -4.91
N SER A 493 -22.79 1.84 -4.32
CA SER A 493 -23.91 2.60 -3.76
C SER A 493 -23.64 3.18 -2.37
N ARG A 494 -22.65 2.64 -1.63
CA ARG A 494 -22.33 2.97 -0.23
C ARG A 494 -23.51 2.74 0.73
N GLN A 495 -24.37 1.80 0.36
CA GLN A 495 -25.57 1.43 1.11
C GLN A 495 -25.43 0.07 1.80
N VAL A 496 -26.18 -0.09 2.89
CA VAL A 496 -26.45 -1.35 3.58
C VAL A 496 -27.96 -1.47 3.76
N ASP A 497 -28.54 -2.62 3.43
CA ASP A 497 -30.00 -2.85 3.53
C ASP A 497 -30.86 -1.76 2.87
N GLY A 498 -30.38 -1.16 1.77
CA GLY A 498 -31.06 -0.09 1.03
C GLY A 498 -30.99 1.31 1.67
N GLN A 499 -30.23 1.48 2.76
CA GLN A 499 -30.00 2.76 3.44
C GLN A 499 -28.56 3.21 3.28
N LEU A 500 -28.33 4.52 3.19
CA LEU A 500 -26.97 5.06 3.16
C LEU A 500 -26.28 4.80 4.50
N TRP A 501 -24.96 4.58 4.45
CA TRP A 501 -24.17 4.32 5.65
C TRP A 501 -24.33 5.37 6.74
N MET A 502 -24.49 6.65 6.37
CA MET A 502 -24.69 7.75 7.31
C MET A 502 -26.02 7.61 8.06
N ASP A 503 -27.11 7.32 7.33
CA ASP A 503 -28.43 7.12 7.92
C ASP A 503 -28.41 5.96 8.91
N ARG A 504 -27.69 4.89 8.57
CA ARG A 504 -27.50 3.74 9.46
C ARG A 504 -26.75 4.11 10.74
N VAL A 505 -25.71 4.93 10.66
CA VAL A 505 -24.98 5.45 11.84
C VAL A 505 -25.92 6.27 12.72
N LEU A 506 -26.70 7.17 12.13
CA LEU A 506 -27.64 8.02 12.87
C LEU A 506 -28.75 7.22 13.55
N ALA A 507 -29.29 6.20 12.88
CA ALA A 507 -30.28 5.29 13.46
C ALA A 507 -29.73 4.52 14.68
N GLU A 508 -28.47 4.07 14.62
CA GLU A 508 -27.78 3.39 15.74
C GLU A 508 -27.46 4.31 16.93
N LEU A 509 -27.37 5.63 16.69
CA LEU A 509 -27.14 6.62 17.72
C LEU A 509 -28.44 7.12 18.36
N ASN A 510 -29.55 7.14 17.60
CA ASN A 510 -30.88 7.56 18.06
C ASN A 510 -31.93 6.44 17.86
N PRO A 511 -31.91 5.38 18.69
CA PRO A 511 -32.86 4.27 18.57
C PRO A 511 -34.33 4.66 18.86
N GLU A 512 -34.59 5.83 19.46
CA GLU A 512 -35.93 6.30 19.83
C GLU A 512 -36.70 6.99 18.68
N GLY A 513 -36.09 7.20 17.50
CA GLY A 513 -36.71 7.91 16.36
C GLY A 513 -37.48 7.04 15.37
N GLN A 514 -37.64 5.73 15.63
CA GLN A 514 -38.34 4.77 14.75
C GLN A 514 -39.66 4.23 15.33
N GLN A 515 -40.28 4.92 16.30
CA GLN A 515 -41.64 4.60 16.76
C GLN A 515 -42.70 5.51 16.15
#